data_AF-A0A4Y7MW96-F1
#
_entry.id   AF-A0A4Y7MW96-F1
#
_cell.length_a   1.000
_cell.length_b   1.000
_cell.length_c   1.000
_cell.angle_alpha   90.00
_cell.angle_beta   90.00
_cell.angle_gamma   90.00
#
_symmetry.space_group_name_H-M   'P 1'
#
loop_
_entity.id
_entity.type
_entity.pdbx_description
1 polymer ?
#
loop_
_entity_poly.entity_id
_entity_poly.type
_entity_poly.pdbx_seq_one_letter_code
_entity_poly.pdbx_strand_id
1 'polypeptide(L)'
;MSSQSNIALNNWLMANNVENISSVDEIYRYDRKQQQDMLAAKPWDKDPHFFKEIRISALALLKMVTHARSGGHLEVMGLLLGKVDANTMVVMDAFALPVEGTETRVNRLENAIGWYHSHPGYGCWLSGIDVSTQMLNQNFQEPFVAIVVDPVRTISAGKVCLGAFRTYPKVEDFGVHCKQYYALEVSYFKSALDRRLLDSLWNKYWVSTLSSSSLTTNADYTTGQVSDLSEKLEQAENSLGRAALVGSGVGVSGSSIEDRRSEDRLAKAARDATKTSIEALHGLLAQVIKDRLFNQVRSRPA
;
A
#
# COMPACT_ATOMS: atom_id res chain seq x y z
N MET A 1 -48.31 -14.41 11.39
CA MET A 1 -47.59 -14.91 12.59
C MET A 1 -46.13 -14.44 12.68
N SER A 2 -45.66 -13.48 11.87
CA SER A 2 -44.23 -13.14 11.76
C SER A 2 -43.79 -11.77 12.28
N SER A 3 -44.71 -10.86 12.67
CA SER A 3 -44.32 -9.53 13.15
C SER A 3 -44.20 -9.43 14.67
N GLN A 4 -45.14 -9.99 15.43
CA GLN A 4 -45.11 -9.97 16.91
C GLN A 4 -43.96 -10.78 17.50
N SER A 5 -43.63 -11.92 16.89
CA SER A 5 -42.50 -12.76 17.28
C SER A 5 -41.16 -12.04 17.06
N ASN A 6 -41.01 -11.28 15.98
CA ASN A 6 -39.83 -10.42 15.75
C ASN A 6 -39.75 -9.25 16.72
N ILE A 7 -40.88 -8.62 17.07
CA ILE A 7 -40.93 -7.51 18.04
C ILE A 7 -40.55 -8.01 19.44
N ALA A 8 -41.10 -9.16 19.87
CA ALA A 8 -40.76 -9.77 21.15
C ALA A 8 -39.29 -10.18 21.23
N LEU A 9 -38.74 -10.75 20.15
CA LEU A 9 -37.32 -11.09 20.06
C LEU A 9 -36.43 -9.83 20.15
N ASN A 10 -36.73 -8.79 19.38
CA ASN A 10 -35.94 -7.54 19.41
C ASN A 10 -36.00 -6.83 20.77
N ASN A 11 -37.17 -6.80 21.41
CA ASN A 11 -37.32 -6.23 22.75
C ASN A 11 -36.51 -7.02 23.79
N TRP A 12 -36.51 -8.35 23.70
CA TRP A 12 -35.72 -9.20 24.58
C TRP A 12 -34.21 -9.01 24.35
N LEU A 13 -33.76 -8.95 23.08
CA LEU A 13 -32.36 -8.69 22.74
C LEU A 13 -31.90 -7.33 23.31
N MET A 14 -32.70 -6.27 23.16
CA MET A 14 -32.40 -4.95 23.71
C MET A 14 -32.39 -4.91 25.24
N ALA A 15 -33.36 -5.55 25.89
CA ALA A 15 -33.48 -5.55 27.35
C ALA A 15 -32.34 -6.32 28.06
N ASN A 16 -31.67 -7.22 27.33
CA ASN A 16 -30.61 -8.07 27.87
C ASN A 16 -29.23 -7.74 27.29
N ASN A 17 -29.07 -6.59 26.61
CA ASN A 17 -27.83 -6.18 25.94
C ASN A 17 -27.25 -7.29 25.03
N VAL A 18 -28.11 -8.08 24.39
CA VAL A 18 -27.67 -9.17 23.52
C VAL A 18 -27.29 -8.56 22.18
N GLU A 19 -25.99 -8.38 21.98
CA GLU A 19 -25.44 -7.91 20.71
C GLU A 19 -25.34 -9.07 19.71
N ASN A 20 -26.01 -8.94 18.57
CA ASN A 20 -25.70 -9.78 17.41
C ASN A 20 -24.33 -9.36 16.88
N ILE A 21 -23.29 -10.13 17.19
CA ILE A 21 -21.98 -9.97 16.56
C ILE A 21 -22.19 -10.17 15.06
N SER A 22 -21.93 -9.13 14.26
CA SER A 22 -22.09 -9.28 12.82
C SER A 22 -21.06 -10.29 12.31
N SER A 23 -21.39 -11.10 11.30
CA SER A 23 -20.43 -12.03 10.67
C SER A 23 -19.17 -11.31 10.16
N VAL A 24 -19.24 -9.99 9.96
CA VAL A 24 -18.12 -9.14 9.56
C VAL A 24 -17.12 -8.92 10.72
N ASP A 25 -17.57 -9.02 11.96
CA ASP A 25 -16.73 -8.82 13.16
C ASP A 25 -16.05 -10.12 13.63
N GLU A 26 -16.41 -11.27 13.05
CA GLU A 26 -15.83 -12.57 13.38
C GLU A 26 -14.31 -12.60 13.16
N ILE A 27 -13.81 -11.86 12.15
CA ILE A 27 -12.37 -11.72 11.90
C ILE A 27 -11.61 -11.11 13.09
N TYR A 28 -12.28 -10.34 13.95
CA TYR A 28 -11.67 -9.74 15.14
C TYR A 28 -11.58 -10.70 16.33
N ARG A 29 -12.24 -11.86 16.26
CA ARG A 29 -12.15 -12.87 17.32
C ARG A 29 -10.76 -13.50 17.34
N TYR A 30 -10.14 -13.55 18.52
CA TYR A 30 -8.83 -14.18 18.71
C TYR A 30 -8.98 -15.55 19.37
N ASP A 31 -8.69 -16.63 18.63
CA ASP A 31 -8.61 -17.98 19.18
C ASP A 31 -7.15 -18.33 19.49
N ARG A 32 -6.79 -18.28 20.78
CA ARG A 32 -5.42 -18.56 21.24
C ARG A 32 -4.99 -19.99 20.91
N LYS A 33 -5.89 -20.98 21.00
CA LYS A 33 -5.55 -22.37 20.74
C LYS A 33 -5.28 -22.59 19.26
N GLN A 34 -6.14 -22.06 18.39
CA GLN A 34 -5.93 -22.10 16.94
C GLN A 34 -4.58 -21.47 16.55
N GLN A 35 -4.21 -20.32 17.14
CA GLN A 35 -2.92 -19.69 16.86
C GLN A 35 -1.74 -20.55 17.34
N GLN A 36 -1.84 -21.15 18.53
CA GLN A 36 -0.80 -22.05 19.05
C GLN A 36 -0.63 -23.28 18.16
N ASP A 37 -1.73 -23.89 17.73
CA ASP A 37 -1.73 -25.06 16.86
C ASP A 37 -1.09 -24.72 15.49
N MET A 38 -1.41 -23.56 14.90
CA MET A 38 -0.79 -23.08 13.66
C MET A 38 0.72 -22.83 13.82
N LEU A 39 1.13 -22.17 14.90
CA LEU A 39 2.54 -21.89 15.19
C LEU A 39 3.34 -23.17 15.50
N ALA A 40 2.69 -24.19 16.06
CA ALA A 40 3.30 -25.49 16.30
C ALA A 40 3.44 -26.31 15.00
N ALA A 41 2.41 -26.27 14.14
CA ALA A 41 2.38 -27.03 12.90
C ALA A 41 3.30 -26.46 11.79
N LYS A 42 3.53 -25.15 11.79
CA LYS A 42 4.39 -24.42 10.82
C LYS A 42 4.20 -24.86 9.36
N PRO A 43 2.97 -24.77 8.81
CA PRO A 43 2.71 -25.26 7.46
C PRO A 43 3.52 -24.53 6.38
N TRP A 44 3.92 -23.28 6.62
CA TRP A 44 4.80 -22.48 5.75
C TRP A 44 6.22 -23.04 5.61
N ASP A 45 6.68 -23.92 6.50
CA ASP A 45 8.00 -24.58 6.36
C ASP A 45 8.00 -25.58 5.19
N LYS A 46 6.81 -26.08 4.79
CA LYS A 46 6.66 -27.04 3.68
C LYS A 46 6.47 -26.38 2.33
N ASP A 47 5.90 -25.17 2.32
CA ASP A 47 5.61 -24.39 1.12
C ASP A 47 6.05 -22.94 1.35
N PRO A 48 7.17 -22.50 0.75
CA PRO A 48 7.62 -21.11 0.80
C PRO A 48 6.59 -20.08 0.30
N HIS A 49 5.62 -20.53 -0.50
CA HIS A 49 4.53 -19.74 -1.07
C HIS A 49 3.17 -20.07 -0.42
N PHE A 50 3.20 -20.59 0.82
CA PHE A 50 2.02 -20.90 1.61
C PHE A 50 1.11 -19.69 1.80
N PHE A 51 1.68 -18.53 2.16
CA PHE A 51 0.92 -17.30 2.32
C PHE A 51 0.69 -16.63 0.97
N LYS A 52 -0.57 -16.37 0.63
CA LYS A 52 -0.94 -15.75 -0.65
C LYS A 52 -1.67 -14.43 -0.47
N GLU A 53 -2.35 -14.29 0.65
CA GLU A 53 -3.26 -13.19 0.91
C GLU A 53 -2.89 -12.49 2.22
N ILE A 54 -3.14 -11.18 2.27
CA ILE A 54 -3.06 -10.39 3.48
C ILE A 54 -4.31 -9.53 3.64
N ARG A 55 -4.86 -9.54 4.84
CA ARG A 55 -6.03 -8.73 5.24
C ARG A 55 -5.57 -7.69 6.23
N ILE A 56 -5.75 -6.42 5.91
CA ILE A 56 -5.31 -5.29 6.75
C ILE A 56 -6.54 -4.56 7.31
N SER A 57 -6.58 -4.38 8.63
CA SER A 57 -7.66 -3.61 9.24
C SER A 57 -7.63 -2.16 8.79
N ALA A 58 -8.79 -1.53 8.60
CA ALA A 58 -8.88 -0.12 8.22
C ALA A 58 -8.16 0.80 9.23
N LEU A 59 -8.14 0.40 10.51
CA LEU A 59 -7.40 1.07 11.57
C LEU A 59 -5.87 1.00 11.33
N ALA A 60 -5.33 -0.20 11.10
CA ALA A 60 -3.91 -0.39 10.84
C ALA A 60 -3.48 0.38 9.57
N LEU A 61 -4.28 0.30 8.51
CA LEU A 61 -4.07 1.05 7.27
C LEU A 61 -3.95 2.56 7.54
N LEU A 62 -4.93 3.12 8.26
CA LEU A 62 -4.95 4.55 8.55
C LEU A 62 -3.73 4.97 9.37
N LYS A 63 -3.32 4.16 10.37
CA LYS A 63 -2.13 4.42 11.18
C LYS A 63 -0.85 4.39 10.34
N MET A 64 -0.66 3.37 9.51
CA MET A 64 0.52 3.25 8.64
C MET A 64 0.62 4.41 7.65
N VAL A 65 -0.48 4.74 6.95
CA VAL A 65 -0.50 5.84 5.97
C VAL A 65 -0.29 7.20 6.64
N THR A 66 -0.90 7.43 7.81
CA THR A 66 -0.72 8.68 8.57
C THR A 66 0.73 8.82 9.05
N HIS A 67 1.32 7.74 9.56
CA HIS A 67 2.71 7.74 10.00
C HIS A 67 3.68 7.94 8.82
N ALA A 68 3.52 7.19 7.73
CA ALA A 68 4.32 7.36 6.51
C ALA A 68 4.26 8.80 5.99
N ARG A 69 3.07 9.42 6.00
CA ARG A 69 2.91 10.83 5.62
C ARG A 69 3.64 11.78 6.57
N SER A 70 3.65 11.51 7.88
CA SER A 70 4.37 12.35 8.84
C SER A 70 5.89 12.30 8.67
N GLY A 71 6.43 11.24 8.06
CA GLY A 71 7.85 11.13 7.71
C GLY A 71 8.29 12.06 6.56
N GLY A 72 7.36 12.61 5.78
CA GLY A 72 7.66 13.47 4.64
C GLY A 72 8.50 12.74 3.59
N HIS A 73 9.74 13.17 3.41
CA HIS A 73 10.72 12.56 2.49
C HIS A 73 11.62 11.51 3.15
N LEU A 74 11.51 11.32 4.48
CA LEU A 74 12.30 10.35 5.23
C LEU A 74 11.54 9.02 5.34
N GLU A 75 12.29 7.93 5.23
CA GLU A 75 11.75 6.59 5.47
C GLU A 75 11.49 6.40 6.97
N VAL A 76 10.25 6.05 7.32
CA VAL A 76 9.85 5.69 8.67
C VAL A 76 9.40 4.24 8.71
N MET A 77 9.46 3.61 9.89
CA MET A 77 9.10 2.20 10.06
C MET A 77 8.26 1.95 11.31
N GLY A 78 7.62 0.78 11.35
CA GLY A 78 6.86 0.34 12.51
C GLY A 78 6.58 -1.16 12.50
N LEU A 79 5.90 -1.63 13.53
CA LEU A 79 5.55 -3.03 13.72
C LEU A 79 4.05 -3.27 13.47
N LEU A 80 3.76 -4.50 13.05
CA LEU A 80 2.42 -4.99 12.76
C LEU A 80 2.03 -6.04 13.80
N LEU A 81 0.84 -5.89 14.37
CA LEU A 81 0.24 -6.85 15.28
C LEU A 81 -0.92 -7.55 14.59
N GLY A 82 -1.01 -8.85 14.78
CA GLY A 82 -2.06 -9.62 14.15
C GLY A 82 -2.02 -11.11 14.43
N LYS A 83 -2.61 -11.85 13.49
CA LYS A 83 -2.75 -13.30 13.57
C LYS A 83 -2.64 -13.92 12.19
N VAL A 84 -2.58 -15.25 12.16
CA VAL A 84 -2.65 -16.02 10.92
C VAL A 84 -3.96 -16.79 10.88
N ASP A 85 -4.60 -16.78 9.72
CA ASP A 85 -5.78 -17.59 9.45
C ASP A 85 -5.55 -18.39 8.16
N ALA A 86 -5.30 -19.69 8.30
CA ALA A 86 -4.88 -20.57 7.21
C ALA A 86 -3.72 -19.98 6.39
N ASN A 87 -3.91 -19.74 5.09
CA ASN A 87 -2.95 -19.18 4.13
C ASN A 87 -2.97 -17.64 4.07
N THR A 88 -3.67 -16.99 5.01
CA THR A 88 -3.90 -15.55 5.03
C THR A 88 -3.28 -14.92 6.27
N MET A 89 -2.49 -13.87 6.06
CA MET A 89 -1.98 -13.05 7.16
C MET A 89 -3.00 -11.95 7.50
N VAL A 90 -3.31 -11.75 8.78
CA VAL A 90 -4.32 -10.78 9.21
C VAL A 90 -3.69 -9.72 10.11
N VAL A 91 -3.53 -8.51 9.59
CA VAL A 91 -3.02 -7.35 10.33
C VAL A 91 -4.18 -6.67 11.06
N MET A 92 -4.14 -6.76 12.39
CA MET A 92 -5.16 -6.21 13.28
C MET A 92 -4.83 -4.77 13.67
N ASP A 93 -3.55 -4.47 13.92
CA ASP A 93 -3.07 -3.13 14.24
C ASP A 93 -1.64 -2.88 13.76
N ALA A 94 -1.26 -1.61 13.73
CA ALA A 94 0.10 -1.15 13.48
C ALA A 94 0.49 -0.09 14.50
N PHE A 95 1.78 -0.02 14.84
CA PHE A 95 2.32 1.07 15.65
C PHE A 95 3.66 1.55 15.09
N ALA A 96 3.86 2.86 15.14
CA ALA A 96 5.12 3.49 14.75
C ALA A 96 6.21 3.06 15.73
N LEU A 97 7.38 2.69 15.21
CA LEU A 97 8.58 2.59 16.02
C LEU A 97 9.20 3.99 16.06
N PRO A 98 9.36 4.61 17.25
CA PRO A 98 9.97 5.91 17.31
C PRO A 98 11.47 5.79 17.00
N VAL A 99 12.01 6.78 16.29
CA VAL A 99 13.46 6.88 16.06
C VAL A 99 14.19 7.25 17.37
N GLU A 100 13.44 7.71 18.39
CA GLU A 100 13.91 7.96 19.75
C GLU A 100 13.12 7.13 20.78
N GLY A 101 13.84 6.37 21.62
CA GLY A 101 13.32 5.33 22.50
C GLY A 101 12.28 5.77 23.52
N THR A 102 11.00 5.69 23.14
CA THR A 102 9.87 5.67 24.08
C THR A 102 9.20 4.30 24.01
N GLU A 103 9.22 3.57 25.14
CA GLU A 103 8.51 2.29 25.26
C GLU A 103 7.00 2.53 25.22
N THR A 104 6.34 2.17 24.12
CA THR A 104 4.87 2.10 24.08
C THR A 104 4.42 0.74 24.61
N ARG A 105 3.94 0.69 25.85
CA ARG A 105 3.27 -0.51 26.39
C ARG A 105 1.85 -0.61 25.82
N VAL A 106 1.62 -1.57 24.93
CA VAL A 106 0.31 -1.85 24.33
C VAL A 106 -0.21 -3.19 24.86
N ASN A 107 -1.40 -3.19 25.47
CA ASN A 107 -2.01 -4.39 26.05
C ASN A 107 -2.88 -5.12 25.00
N ARG A 108 -2.23 -5.73 24.00
CA ARG A 108 -2.87 -6.50 22.92
C ARG A 108 -2.59 -7.99 23.06
N LEU A 109 -3.55 -8.82 22.65
CA LEU A 109 -3.43 -10.27 22.69
C LEU A 109 -2.68 -10.82 21.47
N GLU A 110 -2.65 -10.05 20.38
CA GLU A 110 -1.98 -10.37 19.13
C GLU A 110 -0.46 -10.21 19.24
N ASN A 111 0.26 -11.15 18.63
CA ASN A 111 1.71 -11.10 18.53
C ASN A 111 2.16 -10.25 17.33
N ALA A 112 3.45 -9.93 17.28
CA ALA A 112 4.06 -9.35 16.09
C ALA A 112 3.96 -10.33 14.92
N ILE A 113 3.45 -9.87 13.78
CA ILE A 113 3.33 -10.67 12.55
C ILE A 113 4.05 -10.05 11.36
N GLY A 114 4.72 -8.92 11.57
CA GLY A 114 5.37 -8.20 10.51
C GLY A 114 5.86 -6.83 10.90
N TRP A 115 6.42 -6.15 9.92
CA TRP A 115 6.87 -4.77 9.99
C TRP A 115 6.38 -4.01 8.76
N TYR A 116 6.33 -2.70 8.87
CA TYR A 116 6.08 -1.83 7.74
C TYR A 116 7.09 -0.70 7.69
N HIS A 117 7.33 -0.19 6.49
CA HIS A 117 8.12 1.02 6.28
C HIS A 117 7.60 1.82 5.09
N SER A 118 8.09 3.04 4.93
CA SER A 118 7.68 3.94 3.86
C SER A 118 8.76 4.11 2.80
N HIS A 119 8.38 4.10 1.52
CA HIS A 119 9.21 4.54 0.39
C HIS A 119 8.58 5.78 -0.26
N PRO A 120 8.95 7.01 0.12
CA PRO A 120 8.32 8.23 -0.40
C PRO A 120 8.68 8.49 -1.87
N GLY A 121 7.75 8.25 -2.80
CA GLY A 121 7.89 8.60 -4.22
C GLY A 121 8.47 7.51 -5.13
N TYR A 122 9.03 6.44 -4.57
CA TYR A 122 9.70 5.36 -5.32
C TYR A 122 8.77 4.20 -5.71
N GLY A 123 7.58 4.13 -5.13
CA GLY A 123 6.68 2.98 -5.20
C GLY A 123 7.02 1.88 -4.18
N CYS A 124 6.16 0.86 -4.13
CA CYS A 124 6.24 -0.21 -3.15
C CYS A 124 7.02 -1.42 -3.71
N TRP A 125 8.23 -1.63 -3.22
CA TRP A 125 9.11 -2.75 -3.56
C TRP A 125 10.12 -2.96 -2.41
N LEU A 126 10.79 -4.11 -2.34
CA LEU A 126 11.85 -4.34 -1.35
C LEU A 126 13.23 -4.11 -1.96
N SER A 127 14.04 -3.25 -1.32
CA SER A 127 15.46 -3.09 -1.59
C SER A 127 16.29 -4.27 -1.09
N GLY A 128 17.59 -4.31 -1.42
CA GLY A 128 18.49 -5.35 -0.91
C GLY A 128 18.60 -5.35 0.63
N ILE A 129 18.51 -4.18 1.25
CA ILE A 129 18.50 -4.01 2.71
C ILE A 129 17.17 -4.54 3.28
N ASP A 130 16.04 -4.22 2.64
CA ASP A 130 14.72 -4.68 3.06
C ASP A 130 14.60 -6.20 2.94
N VAL A 131 15.09 -6.78 1.85
CA VAL A 131 15.13 -8.23 1.66
C VAL A 131 15.97 -8.88 2.75
N SER A 132 17.15 -8.35 3.05
CA SER A 132 18.01 -8.90 4.11
C SER A 132 17.34 -8.83 5.49
N THR A 133 16.69 -7.71 5.80
CA THR A 133 15.94 -7.50 7.05
C THR A 133 14.74 -8.44 7.14
N GLN A 134 13.97 -8.57 6.06
CA GLN A 134 12.81 -9.46 6.00
C GLN A 134 13.21 -10.93 6.14
N MET A 135 14.31 -11.35 5.52
CA MET A 135 14.85 -12.70 5.67
C MET A 135 15.28 -12.98 7.12
N LEU A 136 15.91 -12.01 7.78
CA LEU A 136 16.28 -12.13 9.19
C LEU A 136 15.03 -12.29 10.06
N ASN A 137 14.02 -11.45 9.86
CA ASN A 137 12.78 -11.54 10.63
C ASN A 137 12.01 -12.84 10.36
N GLN A 138 11.94 -13.30 9.11
CA GLN A 138 11.37 -14.62 8.79
C GLN A 138 12.15 -15.76 9.45
N ASN A 139 13.47 -15.66 9.62
CA ASN A 139 14.23 -16.71 10.30
C ASN A 139 13.99 -16.78 11.81
N PHE A 140 13.76 -15.64 12.49
CA PHE A 140 13.68 -15.60 13.95
C PHE A 140 12.26 -15.38 14.51
N GLN A 141 11.33 -14.84 13.71
CA GLN A 141 9.99 -14.44 14.14
C GLN A 141 8.90 -14.91 13.16
N GLU A 142 9.09 -16.04 12.48
CA GLU A 142 8.06 -16.60 11.59
C GLU A 142 6.76 -16.91 12.37
N PRO A 143 5.57 -16.51 11.87
CA PRO A 143 5.30 -15.90 10.57
C PRO A 143 5.46 -14.38 10.51
N PHE A 144 6.20 -13.88 9.49
CA PHE A 144 6.52 -12.43 9.36
C PHE A 144 6.31 -11.85 7.96
N VAL A 145 5.72 -10.65 7.85
CA VAL A 145 5.49 -9.94 6.57
C VAL A 145 6.11 -8.54 6.56
N ALA A 146 6.56 -8.08 5.38
CA ALA A 146 6.98 -6.71 5.15
C ALA A 146 5.88 -5.93 4.40
N ILE A 147 5.46 -4.77 4.90
CA ILE A 147 4.54 -3.86 4.19
C ILE A 147 5.27 -2.58 3.81
N VAL A 148 5.20 -2.18 2.54
CA VAL A 148 5.76 -0.92 2.06
C VAL A 148 4.63 0.05 1.71
N VAL A 149 4.69 1.27 2.24
CA VAL A 149 3.72 2.35 1.96
C VAL A 149 4.40 3.49 1.22
N ASP A 150 3.85 3.94 0.10
CA ASP A 150 4.30 5.17 -0.55
C ASP A 150 3.30 6.30 -0.28
N PRO A 151 3.59 7.20 0.70
CA PRO A 151 2.67 8.28 1.06
C PRO A 151 2.56 9.34 -0.04
N VAL A 152 3.62 9.57 -0.81
CA VAL A 152 3.65 10.61 -1.85
C VAL A 152 2.80 10.19 -3.04
N ARG A 153 3.00 8.96 -3.53
CA ARG A 153 2.18 8.39 -4.62
C ARG A 153 0.74 8.15 -4.19
N THR A 154 0.49 7.88 -2.90
CA THR A 154 -0.87 7.78 -2.38
C THR A 154 -1.65 9.08 -2.60
N ILE A 155 -1.01 10.23 -2.34
CA ILE A 155 -1.65 11.54 -2.53
C ILE A 155 -1.76 11.87 -4.03
N SER A 156 -0.73 11.57 -4.84
CA SER A 156 -0.73 11.95 -6.26
C SER A 156 -1.73 11.13 -7.09
N ALA A 157 -1.83 9.83 -6.82
CA ALA A 157 -2.75 8.94 -7.51
C ALA A 157 -4.18 8.97 -6.94
N GLY A 158 -4.40 9.55 -5.76
CA GLY A 158 -5.70 9.52 -5.07
C GLY A 158 -6.12 8.11 -4.62
N LYS A 159 -5.18 7.16 -4.57
CA LYS A 159 -5.37 5.76 -4.18
C LYS A 159 -4.21 5.32 -3.31
N VAL A 160 -4.50 4.60 -2.23
CA VAL A 160 -3.45 4.09 -1.33
C VAL A 160 -2.47 3.20 -2.10
N CYS A 161 -1.21 3.62 -2.12
CA CYS A 161 -0.09 2.89 -2.69
C CYS A 161 0.59 2.10 -1.55
N LEU A 162 0.24 0.81 -1.47
CA LEU A 162 0.70 -0.11 -0.44
C LEU A 162 0.95 -1.47 -1.09
N GLY A 163 2.10 -2.08 -0.76
CA GLY A 163 2.43 -3.45 -1.14
C GLY A 163 2.80 -4.27 0.08
N ALA A 164 2.47 -5.56 0.07
CA ALA A 164 2.85 -6.51 1.11
C ALA A 164 3.69 -7.62 0.50
N PHE A 165 4.80 -7.97 1.13
CA PHE A 165 5.84 -8.80 0.53
C PHE A 165 6.38 -9.81 1.54
N ARG A 166 6.78 -10.96 1.00
CA ARG A 166 7.53 -11.99 1.73
C ARG A 166 8.70 -12.47 0.90
N THR A 167 9.81 -12.76 1.55
CA THR A 167 11.02 -13.26 0.89
C THR A 167 10.99 -14.77 0.75
N TYR A 168 11.51 -15.27 -0.36
CA TYR A 168 11.78 -16.70 -0.50
C TYR A 168 12.96 -17.10 0.42
N PRO A 169 12.93 -18.30 1.03
CA PRO A 169 14.10 -18.86 1.67
C PRO A 169 15.22 -18.99 0.64
N LYS A 170 16.46 -18.66 1.05
CA LYS A 170 17.65 -18.52 0.18
C LYS A 170 17.67 -19.51 -0.99
N VAL A 171 17.46 -19.00 -2.20
CA VAL A 171 17.99 -19.64 -3.42
C VAL A 171 19.31 -18.92 -3.70
N GLU A 172 20.40 -19.68 -3.82
CA GLU A 172 21.71 -19.16 -4.22
C GLU A 172 21.59 -18.59 -5.64
N ASP A 173 21.23 -17.31 -5.76
CA ASP A 173 21.19 -16.63 -7.05
C ASP A 173 21.79 -15.23 -6.90
N PHE A 174 22.95 -15.03 -7.54
CA PHE A 174 23.59 -13.74 -7.71
C PHE A 174 22.78 -12.95 -8.77
N GLY A 175 21.80 -12.16 -8.35
CA GLY A 175 20.94 -11.42 -9.28
C GLY A 175 20.07 -10.33 -8.65
N VAL A 176 19.28 -9.67 -9.52
CA VAL A 176 18.38 -8.55 -9.19
C VAL A 176 17.35 -8.95 -8.13
N HIS A 177 17.25 -8.16 -7.05
CA HIS A 177 16.43 -8.43 -5.86
C HIS A 177 14.93 -8.68 -6.11
N CYS A 178 14.39 -8.30 -7.27
CA CYS A 178 12.96 -8.47 -7.60
C CYS A 178 12.50 -9.94 -7.69
N LYS A 179 13.43 -10.90 -7.77
CA LYS A 179 13.11 -12.35 -7.74
C LYS A 179 13.21 -12.97 -6.34
N GLN A 180 13.67 -12.21 -5.35
CA GLN A 180 13.94 -12.72 -4.00
C GLN A 180 12.71 -12.63 -3.08
N TYR A 181 11.63 -12.02 -3.55
CA TYR A 181 10.38 -11.90 -2.81
C TYR A 181 9.17 -12.04 -3.75
N TYR A 182 8.00 -12.27 -3.15
CA TYR A 182 6.72 -12.22 -3.82
C TYR A 182 5.77 -11.26 -3.12
N ALA A 183 4.82 -10.73 -3.87
CA ALA A 183 3.76 -9.89 -3.35
C ALA A 183 2.56 -10.74 -2.90
N LEU A 184 1.96 -10.37 -1.77
CA LEU A 184 0.70 -10.94 -1.31
C LEU A 184 -0.46 -10.11 -1.86
N GLU A 185 -1.60 -10.76 -2.09
CA GLU A 185 -2.83 -10.07 -2.45
C GLU A 185 -3.37 -9.30 -1.24
N VAL A 186 -3.39 -7.97 -1.34
CA VAL A 186 -3.82 -7.08 -0.26
C VAL A 186 -5.32 -6.85 -0.34
N SER A 187 -6.01 -7.14 0.76
CA SER A 187 -7.41 -6.74 0.98
C SER A 187 -7.58 -6.04 2.33
N TYR A 188 -8.69 -5.32 2.48
CA TYR A 188 -8.98 -4.51 3.67
C TYR A 188 -10.26 -4.97 4.35
N PHE A 189 -10.31 -4.85 5.67
CA PHE A 189 -11.53 -5.11 6.45
C PHE A 189 -11.76 -4.03 7.50
N LYS A 190 -13.02 -3.87 7.92
CA LYS A 190 -13.44 -2.93 8.96
C LYS A 190 -14.59 -3.53 9.75
N SER A 191 -14.68 -3.21 11.03
CA SER A 191 -15.76 -3.68 11.89
C SER A 191 -17.10 -3.02 11.53
N ALA A 192 -18.19 -3.57 12.05
CA ALA A 192 -19.49 -2.92 11.93
C ALA A 192 -19.53 -1.54 12.58
N LEU A 193 -18.79 -1.36 13.68
CA LEU A 193 -18.64 -0.07 14.35
C LEU A 193 -17.82 0.91 13.51
N ASP A 194 -16.68 0.49 12.96
CA ASP A 194 -15.84 1.31 12.08
C ASP A 194 -16.63 1.82 10.88
N ARG A 195 -17.52 0.99 10.32
CA ARG A 195 -18.41 1.41 9.23
C ARG A 195 -19.27 2.61 9.64
N ARG A 196 -19.97 2.51 10.78
CA ARG A 196 -20.83 3.59 11.29
C ARG A 196 -20.04 4.85 11.64
N LEU A 197 -18.84 4.68 12.21
CA LEU A 197 -17.96 5.80 12.55
C LEU A 197 -17.45 6.51 11.30
N LEU A 198 -17.02 5.78 10.27
CA LEU A 198 -16.56 6.35 9.01
C LEU A 198 -17.68 7.10 8.28
N ASP A 199 -18.91 6.57 8.29
CA ASP A 199 -20.08 7.25 7.70
C ASP A 199 -20.37 8.56 8.45
N SER A 200 -20.25 8.55 9.78
CA SER A 200 -20.42 9.74 10.62
C SER A 200 -19.31 10.77 10.41
N LEU A 201 -18.06 10.32 10.26
CA LEU A 201 -16.92 11.18 9.95
C LEU A 201 -17.08 11.82 8.57
N TRP A 202 -17.59 11.07 7.58
CA TRP A 202 -17.81 11.60 6.24
C TRP A 202 -18.74 12.83 6.24
N ASN A 203 -19.79 12.81 7.07
CA ASN A 203 -20.70 13.95 7.23
C ASN A 203 -20.01 15.24 7.71
N LYS A 204 -18.85 15.12 8.38
CA LYS A 204 -18.06 16.26 8.84
C LYS A 204 -16.86 16.59 7.93
N TYR A 205 -16.25 15.58 7.32
CA TYR A 205 -14.98 15.71 6.60
C TYR A 205 -15.10 15.85 5.07
N TRP A 206 -16.28 15.65 4.47
CA TRP A 206 -16.47 15.80 3.02
C TRP A 206 -16.02 17.17 2.48
N VAL A 207 -16.16 18.23 3.29
CA VAL A 207 -15.70 19.58 2.93
C VAL A 207 -14.19 19.60 2.68
N SER A 208 -13.40 18.87 3.48
CA SER A 208 -11.94 18.77 3.31
C SER A 208 -11.58 18.11 1.98
N THR A 209 -12.36 17.12 1.53
CA THR A 209 -12.17 16.49 0.22
C THR A 209 -12.35 17.51 -0.89
N LEU A 210 -13.39 18.34 -0.81
CA LEU A 210 -13.66 19.39 -1.79
C LEU A 210 -12.72 20.59 -1.69
N SER A 211 -12.15 20.91 -0.53
CA SER A 211 -11.22 22.03 -0.39
C SER A 211 -9.77 21.65 -0.74
N SER A 212 -9.47 20.35 -0.82
CA SER A 212 -8.12 19.87 -1.10
C SER A 212 -7.65 20.18 -2.53
N SER A 213 -6.33 20.26 -2.71
CA SER A 213 -5.70 20.50 -4.01
C SER A 213 -4.39 19.69 -4.10
N SER A 214 -4.42 18.58 -4.82
CA SER A 214 -3.23 17.72 -5.02
C SER A 214 -2.10 18.44 -5.76
N LEU A 215 -2.43 19.38 -6.66
CA LEU A 215 -1.46 20.18 -7.43
C LEU A 215 -0.52 21.00 -6.54
N THR A 216 -1.03 21.52 -5.42
CA THR A 216 -0.23 22.33 -4.49
C THR A 216 0.43 21.47 -3.43
N THR A 217 -0.25 20.42 -2.96
CA THR A 217 0.29 19.56 -1.89
C THR A 217 1.47 18.71 -2.38
N ASN A 218 1.48 18.30 -3.65
CA ASN A 218 2.51 17.43 -4.22
C ASN A 218 3.38 18.13 -5.29
N ALA A 219 3.43 19.46 -5.29
CA ALA A 219 4.15 20.23 -6.31
C ALA A 219 5.61 19.77 -6.45
N ASP A 220 6.33 19.63 -5.34
CA ASP A 220 7.74 19.22 -5.31
C ASP A 220 7.96 17.80 -5.85
N TYR A 221 7.02 16.89 -5.60
CA TYR A 221 7.06 15.55 -6.20
C TYR A 221 6.90 15.60 -7.71
N THR A 222 5.91 16.36 -8.19
CA THR A 222 5.65 16.48 -9.63
C THR A 222 6.82 17.13 -10.36
N THR A 223 7.41 18.20 -9.82
CA THR A 223 8.61 18.83 -10.41
C THR A 223 9.81 17.88 -10.40
N GLY A 224 10.00 17.12 -9.31
CA GLY A 224 11.02 16.07 -9.24
C GLY A 224 10.84 14.97 -10.28
N GLN A 225 9.61 14.50 -10.51
CA GLN A 225 9.32 13.51 -11.58
C GLN A 225 9.60 14.05 -12.97
N VAL A 226 9.34 15.35 -13.22
CA VAL A 226 9.69 15.99 -14.51
C VAL A 226 11.21 16.08 -14.69
N SER A 227 11.96 16.39 -13.62
CA SER A 227 13.43 16.40 -13.65
C SER A 227 14.00 15.01 -13.97
N ASP A 228 13.54 13.97 -13.25
CA ASP A 228 13.95 12.57 -13.49
C ASP A 228 13.58 12.09 -14.90
N LEU A 229 12.41 12.48 -15.41
CA LEU A 229 12.01 12.20 -16.78
C LEU A 229 12.95 12.86 -17.80
N SER A 230 13.39 14.10 -17.56
CA SER A 230 14.35 14.80 -18.42
C SER A 230 15.66 14.02 -18.51
N GLU A 231 16.20 13.58 -17.37
CA GLU A 231 17.43 12.77 -17.32
C GLU A 231 17.27 11.42 -18.05
N LYS A 232 16.12 10.75 -17.88
CA LYS A 232 15.82 9.49 -18.57
C LYS A 232 15.70 9.67 -20.09
N LEU A 233 15.13 10.78 -20.55
CA LEU A 233 15.04 11.10 -21.98
C LEU A 233 16.42 11.38 -22.58
N GLU A 234 17.28 12.14 -21.88
CA GLU A 234 18.66 12.38 -22.31
C GLU A 234 19.46 11.07 -22.38
N GLN A 235 19.28 10.18 -21.40
CA GLN A 235 19.89 8.83 -21.44
C GLN A 235 19.37 7.99 -22.61
N ALA A 236 18.07 8.06 -22.92
CA ALA A 236 17.48 7.35 -24.05
C ALA A 236 18.02 7.87 -25.39
N GLU A 237 18.13 9.20 -25.54
CA GLU A 237 18.71 9.86 -26.71
C GLU A 237 20.17 9.45 -26.93
N ASN A 238 20.99 9.52 -25.88
CA ASN A 238 22.40 9.09 -25.92
C ASN A 238 22.55 7.60 -26.30
N SER A 239 21.58 6.77 -25.92
CA SER A 239 21.56 5.34 -26.28
C SER A 239 21.29 5.14 -27.78
N LEU A 240 20.32 5.87 -28.33
CA LEU A 240 19.94 5.81 -29.74
C LEU A 240 21.01 6.42 -30.65
N GLY A 241 21.65 7.52 -30.23
CA GLY A 241 22.75 8.15 -30.96
C GLY A 241 23.96 7.22 -31.14
N ARG A 242 24.29 6.42 -30.12
CA ARG A 242 25.36 5.40 -30.23
C ARG A 242 24.99 4.24 -31.16
N ALA A 243 23.74 3.77 -31.12
CA ALA A 243 23.26 2.72 -32.03
C ALA A 243 23.30 3.15 -33.51
N ALA A 244 22.95 4.42 -33.79
CA ALA A 244 23.00 4.98 -35.14
C ALA A 244 24.43 5.08 -35.73
N LEU A 245 25.43 5.30 -34.88
CA LEU A 245 26.85 5.37 -35.27
C LEU A 245 27.44 3.98 -35.61
N VAL A 246 26.98 2.91 -34.95
CA VAL A 246 27.42 1.53 -35.24
C VAL A 246 26.72 0.96 -36.48
N GLY A 247 25.46 1.36 -36.74
CA GLY A 247 24.67 0.90 -37.90
C GLY A 247 25.17 1.37 -39.28
N SER A 248 26.15 2.27 -39.34
CA SER A 248 26.77 2.73 -40.61
C SER A 248 27.98 1.88 -41.04
N GLY A 249 28.35 0.83 -40.29
CA GLY A 249 29.42 -0.10 -40.63
C GLY A 249 28.89 -1.50 -40.98
N VAL A 250 28.89 -1.82 -42.29
CA VAL A 250 28.81 -3.15 -42.93
C VAL A 250 28.23 -4.31 -42.07
N GLY A 251 26.93 -4.56 -42.26
CA GLY A 251 26.31 -5.88 -42.32
C GLY A 251 26.48 -6.85 -41.14
N VAL A 252 25.48 -6.89 -40.23
CA VAL A 252 25.04 -8.14 -39.58
C VAL A 252 23.52 -8.07 -39.38
N SER A 253 22.80 -9.03 -39.95
CA SER A 253 21.40 -9.30 -39.66
C SER A 253 21.27 -9.82 -38.22
N GLY A 254 20.77 -8.99 -37.32
CA GLY A 254 20.38 -9.40 -35.98
C GLY A 254 20.01 -8.19 -35.14
N SER A 255 18.73 -8.09 -34.73
CA SER A 255 18.29 -7.13 -33.70
C SER A 255 19.19 -7.29 -32.48
N SER A 256 20.12 -6.35 -32.30
CA SER A 256 21.12 -6.44 -31.24
C SER A 256 20.43 -6.28 -29.88
N ILE A 257 20.98 -6.91 -28.84
CA ILE A 257 20.48 -6.79 -27.46
C ILE A 257 20.50 -5.31 -27.00
N GLU A 258 21.38 -4.49 -27.58
CA GLU A 258 21.48 -3.05 -27.30
C GLU A 258 20.33 -2.25 -27.91
N ASP A 259 19.89 -2.56 -29.14
CA ASP A 259 18.72 -1.92 -29.77
C ASP A 259 17.43 -2.21 -29.00
N ARG A 260 17.25 -3.44 -28.50
CA ARG A 260 16.11 -3.78 -27.64
C ARG A 260 16.15 -3.07 -26.30
N ARG A 261 17.34 -2.83 -25.75
CA ARG A 261 17.52 -2.11 -24.48
C ARG A 261 17.27 -0.61 -24.63
N SER A 262 17.62 0.00 -25.77
CA SER A 262 17.36 1.43 -26.04
C SER A 262 15.87 1.69 -26.33
N GLU A 263 15.23 0.82 -27.11
CA GLU A 263 13.79 0.88 -27.37
C GLU A 263 12.96 0.71 -26.08
N ASP A 264 13.39 -0.20 -25.19
CA ASP A 264 12.78 -0.39 -23.86
C ASP A 264 12.97 0.83 -22.93
N ARG A 265 14.07 1.58 -23.06
CA ARG A 265 14.29 2.82 -22.27
C ARG A 265 13.36 3.95 -22.69
N LEU A 266 13.22 4.18 -24.01
CA LEU A 266 12.30 5.20 -24.51
C LEU A 266 10.84 4.84 -24.17
N ALA A 267 10.47 3.57 -24.30
CA ALA A 267 9.15 3.09 -23.90
C ALA A 267 8.88 3.30 -22.40
N LYS A 268 9.88 3.10 -21.53
CA LYS A 268 9.76 3.41 -20.09
C LYS A 268 9.60 4.91 -19.84
N ALA A 269 10.42 5.75 -20.47
CA ALA A 269 10.29 7.21 -20.35
C ALA A 269 8.92 7.70 -20.82
N ALA A 270 8.37 7.15 -21.91
CA ALA A 270 7.03 7.48 -22.39
C ALA A 270 5.93 7.09 -21.37
N ARG A 271 6.06 5.93 -20.70
CA ARG A 271 5.13 5.53 -19.62
C ARG A 271 5.23 6.46 -18.42
N ASP A 272 6.44 6.83 -18.01
CA ASP A 272 6.67 7.78 -16.92
C ASP A 272 6.08 9.15 -17.23
N ALA A 273 6.30 9.68 -18.45
CA ALA A 273 5.72 10.92 -18.94
C ALA A 273 4.18 10.90 -18.94
N THR A 274 3.59 9.81 -19.45
CA THR A 274 2.13 9.63 -19.48
C THR A 274 1.57 9.62 -18.07
N LYS A 275 2.22 8.91 -17.14
CA LYS A 275 1.79 8.83 -15.74
C LYS A 275 1.79 10.20 -15.07
N THR A 276 2.91 10.94 -15.15
CA THR A 276 3.02 12.28 -14.56
C THR A 276 1.99 13.25 -15.15
N SER A 277 1.73 13.15 -16.45
CA SER A 277 0.72 13.97 -17.13
C SER A 277 -0.70 13.67 -16.64
N ILE A 278 -1.06 12.38 -16.48
CA ILE A 278 -2.37 11.97 -15.98
C ILE A 278 -2.59 12.48 -14.54
N GLU A 279 -1.58 12.37 -13.66
CA GLU A 279 -1.66 12.85 -12.28
C GLU A 279 -1.88 14.37 -12.21
N ALA A 280 -1.15 15.14 -13.03
CA ALA A 280 -1.34 16.59 -13.14
C ALA A 280 -2.74 16.96 -13.68
N LEU A 281 -3.22 16.24 -14.70
CA LEU A 281 -4.55 16.44 -15.28
C LEU A 281 -5.68 16.15 -14.28
N HIS A 282 -5.57 15.08 -13.47
CA HIS A 282 -6.55 14.81 -12.41
C HIS A 282 -6.61 15.95 -11.39
N GLY A 283 -5.45 16.49 -10.99
CA GLY A 283 -5.38 17.64 -10.09
C GLY A 283 -6.03 18.89 -10.68
N LEU A 284 -5.83 19.15 -11.98
CA LEU A 284 -6.43 20.28 -12.68
C LEU A 284 -7.95 20.10 -12.84
N LEU A 285 -8.40 18.90 -13.20
CA LEU A 285 -9.83 18.58 -13.32
C LEU A 285 -10.57 18.85 -12.01
N ALA A 286 -9.98 18.49 -10.87
CA ALA A 286 -10.53 18.81 -9.56
C ALA A 286 -10.68 20.33 -9.34
N GLN A 287 -9.72 21.15 -9.78
CA GLN A 287 -9.86 22.62 -9.69
C GLN A 287 -10.97 23.15 -10.60
N VAL A 288 -11.06 22.64 -11.84
CA VAL A 288 -12.11 23.05 -12.79
C VAL A 288 -13.49 22.72 -12.25
N ILE A 289 -13.68 21.53 -11.66
CA ILE A 289 -14.94 21.15 -11.02
C ILE A 289 -15.30 22.11 -9.89
N LYS A 290 -14.33 22.44 -9.02
CA LYS A 290 -14.56 23.40 -7.92
C LYS A 290 -14.92 24.78 -8.42
N ASP A 291 -14.24 25.28 -9.45
CA ASP A 291 -14.55 26.58 -10.07
C ASP A 291 -15.98 26.59 -10.64
N ARG A 292 -16.37 25.54 -11.37
CA ARG A 292 -17.73 25.41 -11.92
C ARG A 292 -18.79 25.33 -10.83
N LEU A 293 -18.54 24.61 -9.74
CA LEU A 293 -19.49 24.43 -8.64
C LEU A 293 -19.68 25.69 -7.79
N PHE A 294 -18.60 26.43 -7.51
CA PHE A 294 -18.64 27.49 -6.50
C PHE A 294 -18.53 28.91 -7.08
N ASN A 295 -17.81 29.11 -8.17
CA ASN A 295 -17.51 30.45 -8.69
C ASN A 295 -18.45 30.86 -9.83
N GLN A 296 -19.01 29.90 -10.57
CA GLN A 296 -19.80 30.17 -11.77
C GLN A 296 -21.33 30.13 -11.58
N VAL A 297 -21.82 30.07 -10.34
CA VAL A 297 -23.26 29.98 -10.01
C VAL A 297 -24.04 31.25 -10.40
N ARG A 298 -23.38 32.40 -10.56
CA ARG A 298 -24.02 33.70 -10.81
C ARG A 298 -24.22 34.07 -12.29
N SER A 299 -23.93 33.18 -13.25
CA SER A 299 -23.98 33.49 -14.68
C SER A 299 -25.31 33.15 -15.38
N ARG A 300 -26.35 32.73 -14.66
CA ARG A 300 -27.71 32.62 -15.22
C ARG A 300 -28.45 33.96 -15.04
N PRO A 301 -28.83 34.67 -16.13
CA PRO A 301 -29.79 35.75 -16.03
C PRO A 301 -31.13 35.19 -15.54
N ALA A 302 -31.81 35.96 -14.68
CA ALA A 302 -33.18 35.70 -14.24
C ALA A 302 -34.17 35.79 -15.41
#